data_AF-A0A7J4RK07-F1
#
_entry.id   AF-A0A7J4RK07-F1
#
_cell.length_a   1.000
_cell.length_b   1.000
_cell.length_c   1.000
_cell.angle_alpha   90.00
_cell.angle_beta   90.00
_cell.angle_gamma   90.00
#
_symmetry.space_group_name_H-M   'P 1'
#
loop_
_entity.id
_entity.type
_entity.pdbx_description
1 polymer ?
#
loop_
_entity_poly.entity_id
_entity_poly.type
_entity_poly.pdbx_seq_one_letter_code
_entity_poly.pdbx_strand_id
1 'polypeptide(L)'
;QKYINKWVSTGLDLFGTDDSTSAQWAYVYGIKGRYDERESDIEADREHLNEASRELYFEELRKEMVRISKSRKEGEPELYIPSDRFKRGIGKYAGQSYTVHGDLFEGSDTEYEEYLSSVLPTDEDEDRLVNEYMKKEWIQYREWKG
;
A
#
# COMPACT_ATOMS: atom_id res chain seq x y z
N GLN A 1 -4.34 -9.25 7.56
CA GLN A 1 -2.97 -8.80 7.24
C GLN A 1 -2.57 -9.09 5.79
N LYS A 2 -2.54 -10.35 5.32
CA LYS A 2 -2.10 -10.70 3.95
C LYS A 2 -2.70 -9.84 2.83
N TYR A 3 -4.03 -9.67 2.83
CA TYR A 3 -4.71 -8.81 1.85
C TYR A 3 -4.34 -7.33 1.95
N ILE A 4 -4.05 -6.82 3.16
CA ILE A 4 -3.54 -5.44 3.34
C ILE A 4 -2.16 -5.35 2.70
N ASN A 5 -1.27 -6.31 2.98
CA ASN A 5 0.07 -6.33 2.37
C ASN A 5 -0.01 -6.30 0.84
N LYS A 6 -0.86 -7.16 0.24
CA LYS A 6 -1.09 -7.23 -1.21
C LYS A 6 -1.59 -5.91 -1.78
N TRP A 7 -2.69 -5.37 -1.24
CA TRP A 7 -3.35 -4.22 -1.86
C TRP A 7 -2.62 -2.91 -1.62
N VAL A 8 -1.94 -2.77 -0.47
CA VAL A 8 -1.11 -1.58 -0.21
C VAL A 8 0.08 -1.56 -1.16
N SER A 9 0.85 -2.66 -1.30
CA SER A 9 2.02 -2.67 -2.19
C SER A 9 1.61 -2.45 -3.65
N THR A 10 0.52 -3.07 -4.11
CA THR A 10 -0.03 -2.84 -5.45
C THR A 10 -0.47 -1.38 -5.65
N GLY A 11 -1.09 -0.76 -4.65
CA GLY A 11 -1.51 0.63 -4.71
C GLY A 11 -0.33 1.60 -4.86
N LEU A 12 0.80 1.32 -4.22
CA LEU A 12 2.02 2.14 -4.30
C LEU A 12 2.62 2.20 -5.70
N ASP A 13 2.50 1.12 -6.49
CA ASP A 13 3.00 1.09 -7.87
C ASP A 13 2.19 1.96 -8.82
N LEU A 14 0.91 2.26 -8.52
CA LEU A 14 0.05 3.09 -9.37
C LEU A 14 0.56 4.55 -9.50
N PHE A 15 1.44 4.98 -8.60
CA PHE A 15 2.05 6.31 -8.63
C PHE A 15 3.19 6.42 -9.66
N GLY A 16 3.62 5.32 -10.27
CA GLY A 16 4.69 5.32 -11.27
C GLY A 16 6.09 5.34 -10.65
N THR A 17 7.09 5.69 -11.47
CA THR A 17 8.49 5.82 -11.04
C THR A 17 8.67 7.05 -10.15
N ASP A 18 9.64 6.96 -9.23
CA ASP A 18 9.98 8.01 -8.25
C ASP A 18 10.36 9.31 -8.97
N ASP A 19 11.36 9.21 -9.84
CA ASP A 19 11.78 10.29 -10.74
C ASP A 19 11.01 10.14 -12.07
N SER A 20 10.25 11.17 -12.45
CA SER A 20 9.43 11.11 -13.66
C SER A 20 9.40 12.43 -14.42
N THR A 21 10.09 12.45 -15.55
CA THR A 21 10.07 13.57 -16.51
C THR A 21 8.65 13.85 -17.01
N SER A 22 7.80 12.83 -17.18
CA SER A 22 6.41 13.06 -17.62
C SER A 22 5.56 13.72 -16.54
N ALA A 23 5.76 13.36 -15.27
CA ALA A 23 5.10 14.02 -14.14
C ALA A 23 5.56 15.48 -14.02
N GLN A 24 6.87 15.71 -14.14
CA GLN A 24 7.48 17.04 -14.13
C GLN A 24 6.84 17.96 -15.19
N TRP A 25 6.79 17.53 -16.46
CA TRP A 25 6.23 18.37 -17.53
C TRP A 25 4.72 18.55 -17.40
N ALA A 26 3.98 17.55 -16.92
CA ALA A 26 2.55 17.71 -16.64
C ALA A 26 2.30 18.80 -15.57
N TYR A 27 3.17 18.90 -14.57
CA TYR A 27 3.11 19.96 -13.56
C TYR A 27 3.49 21.33 -14.16
N VAL A 28 4.61 21.42 -14.89
CA VAL A 28 5.08 22.67 -15.51
C VAL A 28 4.05 23.25 -16.50
N TYR A 29 3.35 22.39 -17.25
CA TYR A 29 2.30 22.82 -18.16
C TYR A 29 0.94 23.05 -17.49
N GLY A 30 0.83 22.88 -16.17
CA GLY A 30 -0.41 23.12 -15.42
C GLY A 30 -1.49 22.06 -15.66
N ILE A 31 -1.13 20.85 -16.11
CA ILE A 31 -2.07 19.74 -16.37
C ILE A 31 -2.37 18.98 -15.06
N LYS A 32 -1.35 18.76 -14.21
CA LYS A 32 -1.48 18.03 -12.94
C LYS A 32 -0.70 18.73 -11.83
N GLY A 33 -1.40 19.25 -10.82
CA GLY A 33 -0.81 19.80 -9.59
C GLY A 33 -0.59 18.74 -8.50
N ARG A 34 -0.01 19.15 -7.37
CA ARG A 34 0.00 18.35 -6.13
C ARG A 34 -1.41 18.28 -5.51
N TYR A 35 -1.60 17.33 -4.59
CA TYR A 35 -2.86 17.18 -3.86
C TYR A 35 -3.25 18.45 -3.08
N ASP A 36 -2.28 19.06 -2.42
CA ASP A 36 -2.38 20.23 -1.54
C ASP A 36 -1.81 21.51 -2.19
N GLU A 37 -1.80 21.56 -3.53
CA GLU A 37 -1.08 22.61 -4.28
C GLU A 37 -1.45 24.05 -3.88
N ARG A 38 -2.70 24.28 -3.47
CA ARG A 38 -3.20 25.62 -3.13
C ARG A 38 -2.93 25.99 -1.67
N GLU A 39 -2.78 24.98 -0.83
CA GLU A 39 -2.60 25.08 0.61
C GLU A 39 -1.12 24.98 1.00
N SER A 40 -0.26 24.49 0.09
CA SER A 40 1.16 24.27 0.34
C SER A 40 1.95 25.57 0.26
N ASP A 41 2.64 25.93 1.35
CA ASP A 41 3.57 27.05 1.41
C ASP A 41 5.00 26.68 0.92
N ILE A 42 5.20 25.43 0.50
CA ILE A 42 6.50 24.90 0.07
C ILE A 42 6.49 24.72 -1.45
N GLU A 43 7.56 25.14 -2.13
CA GLU A 43 7.72 24.90 -3.56
C GLU A 43 7.75 23.39 -3.86
N ALA A 44 7.06 23.00 -4.94
CA ALA A 44 7.06 21.61 -5.38
C ALA A 44 8.44 21.18 -5.85
N ASP A 45 8.94 20.07 -5.30
CA ASP A 45 10.03 19.33 -5.91
C ASP A 45 9.50 18.62 -7.17
N ARG A 46 9.86 19.17 -8.32
CA ARG A 46 9.29 18.78 -9.61
C ARG A 46 9.85 17.45 -10.12
N GLU A 47 10.98 17.01 -9.59
CA GLU A 47 11.60 15.72 -9.96
C GLU A 47 10.93 14.57 -9.21
N HIS A 48 10.42 14.84 -7.99
CA HIS A 48 9.87 13.86 -7.05
C HIS A 48 8.33 13.94 -6.87
N LEU A 49 7.58 14.46 -7.84
CA LEU A 49 6.11 14.66 -7.73
C LEU A 49 5.30 13.37 -7.49
N ASN A 50 5.73 12.28 -8.12
CA ASN A 50 5.09 10.97 -7.97
C ASN A 50 5.36 10.41 -6.57
N GLU A 51 6.60 10.52 -6.09
CA GLU A 51 7.00 10.12 -4.74
C GLU A 51 6.23 10.93 -3.67
N ALA A 52 6.15 12.25 -3.82
CA ALA A 52 5.37 13.10 -2.92
C ALA A 52 3.88 12.69 -2.85
N SER A 53 3.27 12.41 -4.01
CA SER A 53 1.88 11.93 -4.07
C SER A 53 1.72 10.55 -3.41
N ARG A 54 2.72 9.67 -3.59
CA ARG A 54 2.73 8.33 -3.02
C ARG A 54 2.85 8.38 -1.49
N GLU A 55 3.68 9.26 -0.94
CA GLU A 55 3.83 9.40 0.52
C GLU A 55 2.52 9.89 1.15
N LEU A 56 1.84 10.88 0.55
CA LEU A 56 0.54 11.35 1.06
C LEU A 56 -0.51 10.23 1.09
N TYR A 57 -0.58 9.41 0.04
CA TYR A 57 -1.42 8.22 0.02
C TYR A 57 -1.05 7.25 1.15
N PHE A 58 0.24 7.02 1.34
CA PHE A 58 0.75 6.07 2.32
C PHE A 58 0.52 6.55 3.76
N GLU A 59 0.67 7.83 4.04
CA GLU A 59 0.30 8.46 5.31
C GLU A 59 -1.20 8.31 5.61
N GLU A 60 -2.06 8.51 4.61
CA GLU A 60 -3.50 8.35 4.81
C GLU A 60 -3.85 6.89 5.13
N LEU A 61 -3.22 5.92 4.45
CA LEU A 61 -3.37 4.51 4.80
C LEU A 61 -2.92 4.21 6.24
N ARG A 62 -1.82 4.80 6.73
CA ARG A 62 -1.40 4.64 8.14
C ARG A 62 -2.49 5.11 9.09
N LYS A 63 -3.06 6.30 8.84
CA LYS A 63 -4.16 6.87 9.64
C LYS A 63 -5.41 6.00 9.57
N GLU A 64 -5.73 5.44 8.41
CA GLU A 64 -6.87 4.54 8.24
C GLU A 64 -6.68 3.21 8.96
N MET A 65 -5.48 2.62 8.95
CA MET A 65 -5.20 1.40 9.71
C MET A 65 -5.43 1.60 11.21
N VAL A 66 -5.04 2.75 11.75
CA VAL A 66 -5.36 3.13 13.14
C VAL A 66 -6.87 3.23 13.36
N ARG A 67 -7.61 3.84 12.43
CA ARG A 67 -9.07 3.99 12.53
C ARG A 67 -9.80 2.65 12.52
N ILE A 68 -9.50 1.77 11.56
CA ILE A 68 -10.18 0.47 11.45
C ILE A 68 -9.77 -0.48 12.59
N SER A 69 -8.58 -0.29 13.16
CA SER A 69 -8.10 -1.08 14.30
C SER A 69 -8.80 -0.75 15.62
N LYS A 70 -9.59 0.33 15.70
CA LYS A 70 -10.31 0.73 16.93
C LYS A 70 -11.31 -0.32 17.42
N SER A 71 -11.87 -1.09 16.50
CA SER A 71 -12.87 -2.13 16.82
C SER A 71 -12.24 -3.47 17.19
N ARG A 72 -10.90 -3.58 17.23
CA ARG A 72 -10.21 -4.81 17.61
C ARG A 72 -10.44 -5.16 19.07
N LYS A 73 -10.59 -6.45 19.33
CA LYS A 73 -10.72 -6.98 20.69
C LYS A 73 -9.34 -7.14 21.33
N GLU A 74 -9.31 -7.12 22.65
CA GLU A 74 -8.09 -7.39 23.41
C GLU A 74 -7.52 -8.77 23.04
N GLY A 75 -6.20 -8.82 22.77
CA GLY A 75 -5.50 -10.03 22.35
C GLY A 75 -5.51 -10.32 20.85
N GLU A 76 -6.30 -9.62 20.03
CA GLU A 76 -6.18 -9.72 18.56
C GLU A 76 -4.84 -9.11 18.12
N PRO A 77 -4.21 -9.55 17.01
CA PRO A 77 -2.98 -8.95 16.49
C PRO A 77 -3.26 -7.57 15.87
N GLU A 78 -2.30 -6.65 15.95
CA GLU A 78 -2.41 -5.32 15.33
C GLU A 78 -2.35 -5.42 13.81
N LEU A 79 -3.16 -4.60 13.13
CA LEU A 79 -3.06 -4.41 11.69
C LEU A 79 -2.00 -3.37 11.41
N TYR A 80 -1.17 -3.63 10.41
CA TYR A 80 -0.14 -2.71 9.93
C TYR A 80 -0.20 -2.59 8.41
N ILE A 81 0.43 -1.57 7.86
CA ILE A 81 0.73 -1.50 6.43
C ILE A 81 2.17 -1.95 6.19
N PRO A 82 2.46 -2.68 5.10
CA PRO A 82 3.83 -3.07 4.78
C PRO A 82 4.67 -1.83 4.45
N SER A 83 6.01 -1.94 4.51
CA SER A 83 6.93 -0.91 4.03
C SER A 83 6.66 -0.52 2.57
N ASP A 84 6.96 0.73 2.22
CA ASP A 84 6.92 1.26 0.86
C ASP A 84 7.89 0.58 -0.11
N ARG A 85 8.85 -0.19 0.41
CA ARG A 85 9.81 -1.00 -0.34
C ARG A 85 9.31 -2.40 -0.65
N PHE A 86 8.32 -2.87 0.11
CA PHE A 86 7.82 -4.24 0.01
C PHE A 86 7.07 -4.47 -1.29
N LYS A 87 7.43 -5.55 -2.00
CA LYS A 87 6.74 -6.08 -3.19
C LYS A 87 6.40 -4.99 -4.23
N ARG A 88 7.40 -4.19 -4.59
CA ARG A 88 7.29 -3.14 -5.61
C ARG A 88 7.58 -3.72 -7.00
N GLY A 89 6.73 -3.38 -7.97
CA GLY A 89 6.91 -3.64 -9.39
C GLY A 89 7.39 -2.42 -10.17
N ILE A 90 7.28 -1.21 -9.61
CA ILE A 90 7.67 0.05 -10.25
C ILE A 90 8.52 0.91 -9.32
N GLY A 91 9.53 1.59 -9.87
CA GLY A 91 10.37 2.56 -9.16
C GLY A 91 11.66 1.96 -8.58
N LYS A 92 12.30 2.68 -7.68
CA LYS A 92 13.63 2.40 -7.11
C LYS A 92 13.78 1.01 -6.51
N TYR A 93 12.71 0.49 -5.89
CA TYR A 93 12.72 -0.82 -5.21
C TYR A 93 12.17 -1.95 -6.08
N ALA A 94 11.86 -1.69 -7.34
CA ALA A 94 11.29 -2.69 -8.24
C ALA A 94 12.23 -3.91 -8.38
N GLY A 95 11.65 -5.11 -8.23
CA GLY A 95 12.39 -6.37 -8.36
C GLY A 95 13.35 -6.69 -7.20
N GLN A 96 13.40 -5.87 -6.15
CA GLN A 96 14.20 -6.16 -4.95
C GLN A 96 13.39 -6.94 -3.93
N SER A 97 14.07 -7.84 -3.21
CA SER A 97 13.46 -8.71 -2.20
C SER A 97 13.47 -8.03 -0.83
N TYR A 98 12.53 -7.13 -0.58
CA TYR A 98 12.33 -6.54 0.75
C TYR A 98 11.29 -7.32 1.57
N THR A 99 11.46 -7.35 2.89
CA THR A 99 10.44 -7.84 3.83
C THR A 99 9.30 -6.84 3.95
N VAL A 100 8.17 -7.26 4.54
CA VAL A 100 7.04 -6.37 4.87
C VAL A 100 7.42 -5.23 5.82
N HIS A 101 8.58 -5.32 6.50
CA HIS A 101 9.09 -4.27 7.38
C HIS A 101 10.13 -3.36 6.71
N GLY A 102 10.54 -3.67 5.47
CA GLY A 102 11.43 -2.83 4.66
C GLY A 102 12.91 -3.20 4.75
N ASP A 103 13.22 -4.32 5.38
CA ASP A 103 14.57 -4.89 5.43
C ASP A 103 14.85 -5.68 4.15
N LEU A 104 16.09 -5.63 3.66
CA LEU A 104 16.49 -6.46 2.53
C LEU A 104 16.52 -7.93 2.98
N PHE A 105 15.89 -8.81 2.22
CA PHE A 105 15.83 -10.24 2.51
C PHE A 105 17.19 -10.88 2.22
N GLU A 106 17.76 -11.59 3.20
CA GLU A 106 19.12 -12.15 3.14
C GLU A 106 19.16 -13.62 2.69
N GLY A 107 18.01 -14.21 2.31
CA GLY A 107 17.91 -15.59 1.83
C GLY A 107 17.94 -15.74 0.31
N SER A 108 17.80 -16.98 -0.16
CA SER A 108 17.66 -17.33 -1.57
C SER A 108 16.31 -16.92 -2.15
N ASP A 109 16.21 -16.89 -3.49
CA ASP A 109 14.96 -16.58 -4.19
C ASP A 109 13.82 -17.53 -3.78
N THR A 110 14.12 -18.82 -3.59
CA THR A 110 13.15 -19.81 -3.13
C THR A 110 12.66 -19.52 -1.72
N GLU A 111 13.56 -19.19 -0.78
CA GLU A 111 13.16 -18.78 0.58
C GLU A 111 12.34 -17.49 0.57
N TYR A 112 12.61 -16.58 -0.37
CA TYR A 112 11.81 -15.38 -0.55
C TYR A 112 10.42 -15.68 -1.11
N GLU A 113 10.27 -16.64 -2.04
CA GLU A 113 8.96 -17.10 -2.52
C GLU A 113 8.13 -17.75 -1.41
N GLU A 114 8.76 -18.55 -0.55
CA GLU A 114 8.15 -19.12 0.66
C GLU A 114 7.73 -18.01 1.63
N TYR A 115 8.60 -17.04 1.86
CA TYR A 115 8.29 -15.86 2.66
C TYR A 115 7.08 -15.10 2.10
N LEU A 116 7.06 -14.83 0.79
CA LEU A 116 5.94 -14.17 0.12
C LEU A 116 4.64 -14.94 0.31
N SER A 117 4.66 -16.26 0.23
CA SER A 117 3.49 -17.12 0.47
C SER A 117 2.96 -17.03 1.91
N SER A 118 3.85 -16.75 2.87
CA SER A 118 3.47 -16.54 4.27
C SER A 118 2.84 -15.15 4.53
N VAL A 119 3.17 -14.13 3.73
CA VAL A 119 2.74 -12.74 3.98
C VAL A 119 1.77 -12.17 2.93
N LEU A 120 1.55 -12.85 1.81
CA LEU A 120 0.58 -12.51 0.77
C LEU A 120 -0.51 -13.59 0.66
N PRO A 121 -1.70 -13.25 0.13
CA PRO A 121 -2.75 -14.23 -0.15
C PRO A 121 -2.25 -15.25 -1.18
N THR A 122 -2.39 -16.53 -0.85
CA THR A 122 -2.15 -17.65 -1.78
C THR A 122 -3.43 -18.02 -2.53
N ASP A 123 -3.33 -18.90 -3.52
CA ASP A 123 -4.50 -19.43 -4.22
C ASP A 123 -5.48 -20.14 -3.26
N GLU A 124 -4.95 -20.81 -2.22
CA GLU A 124 -5.77 -21.41 -1.15
C GLU A 124 -6.49 -20.36 -0.30
N ASP A 125 -5.82 -19.24 0.01
CA ASP A 125 -6.46 -18.12 0.73
C ASP A 125 -7.61 -17.53 -0.10
N GLU A 126 -7.41 -17.35 -1.41
CA GLU A 126 -8.42 -16.81 -2.33
C GLU A 126 -9.59 -17.78 -2.54
N ASP A 127 -9.32 -19.09 -2.67
CA ASP A 127 -10.36 -20.11 -2.76
C ASP A 127 -11.23 -20.09 -1.49
N ARG A 128 -10.61 -20.12 -0.30
CA ARG A 128 -11.34 -20.03 0.97
C ARG A 128 -12.14 -18.74 1.09
N LEU A 129 -11.59 -17.60 0.65
CA LEU A 129 -12.31 -16.33 0.63
C LEU A 129 -13.59 -16.43 -0.20
N VAL A 130 -13.50 -16.89 -1.44
CA VAL A 130 -14.64 -16.93 -2.38
C VAL A 130 -15.63 -18.04 -2.02
N ASN A 131 -15.12 -19.23 -1.72
CA ASN A 131 -15.94 -20.42 -1.59
C ASN A 131 -16.47 -20.65 -0.18
N GLU A 132 -15.90 -20.02 0.85
CA GLU A 132 -16.40 -20.14 2.22
C GLU A 132 -16.86 -18.81 2.80
N TYR A 133 -15.99 -17.79 2.83
CA TYR A 133 -16.31 -16.55 3.54
C TYR A 133 -17.37 -15.74 2.78
N MET A 134 -17.22 -15.52 1.48
CA MET A 134 -18.16 -14.74 0.67
C MET A 134 -19.58 -15.35 0.59
N LYS A 135 -19.75 -16.62 0.99
CA LYS A 135 -21.06 -17.28 1.09
C LYS A 135 -21.75 -17.08 2.45
N LYS A 136 -21.06 -16.49 3.42
CA LYS A 136 -21.55 -16.23 4.79
C LYS A 136 -21.97 -14.76 4.94
N GLU A 137 -22.71 -14.45 6.00
CA GLU A 137 -22.93 -13.07 6.45
C GLU A 137 -21.78 -12.64 7.38
N TRP A 138 -20.62 -12.36 6.78
CA TRP A 138 -19.40 -12.04 7.53
C TRP A 138 -19.14 -10.55 7.68
N ILE A 139 -19.87 -9.70 6.95
CA ILE A 139 -19.81 -8.24 7.06
C ILE A 139 -20.95 -7.77 7.95
N GLN A 140 -20.62 -7.09 9.05
CA GLN A 140 -21.62 -6.42 9.88
C GLN A 140 -22.20 -5.22 9.13
N TYR A 141 -23.54 -5.17 8.99
CA TYR A 141 -24.21 -4.00 8.45
C TYR A 141 -24.10 -2.84 9.43
N ARG A 142 -23.74 -1.66 8.91
CA ARG A 142 -23.75 -0.43 9.69
C ARG A 142 -25.20 0.03 9.87
N GLU A 143 -25.67 0.09 11.11
CA GLU A 143 -26.93 0.77 11.41
C GLU A 143 -26.77 2.27 11.12
N TRP A 144 -27.54 2.76 10.16
CA TRP A 144 -27.56 4.19 9.84
C TRP A 144 -28.33 4.90 10.94
N LYS A 145 -27.63 5.68 11.78
CA LYS A 145 -28.28 6.61 12.71
C LYS A 145 -28.70 7.81 11.87
N GLY A 146 -30.00 7.92 11.60
CA GLY A 146 -30.60 9.04 10.87
C GLY A 146 -30.45 10.38 11.56
#